data_AF-A0A6C0P0S1-F1
#
_entry.id   AF-A0A6C0P0S1-F1
#
_cell.length_a   1.000
_cell.length_b   1.000
_cell.length_c   1.000
_cell.angle_alpha   90.00
_cell.angle_beta   90.00
_cell.angle_gamma   90.00
#
_symmetry.space_group_name_H-M   'P 1'
#
loop_
_entity.id
_entity.type
_entity.pdbx_description
1 polymer ?
#
loop_
_entity_poly.entity_id
_entity_poly.type
_entity_poly.pdbx_seq_one_letter_code
_entity_poly.pdbx_strand_id
1 'polypeptide(L)'
;MIDIHCHILHGVDDGAKDLEESVAMARIAYEDGIRDIIATPHFNGLFLTTADVVRRKLEELQAELERQRIAVRLHPGNEVRLENKAFIDAHRSSRSFSYLGRKETHLLVEQRWKDYDTDTPEIVERLLDAGVRPVLAHPERHFFFREQAELLPQLIELGVWTQVSADSLIGNFGPEAQQYGRWLIEAGWAHTLATDAHNVNRRPNLSAGMAVFEEIAGAEARAELENRMNSIV
;
A
#
# COMPACT_ATOMS: atom_id res chain seq x y z
N MET A 1 1.68 -0.07 15.39
CA MET A 1 1.76 0.58 14.06
C MET A 1 0.57 0.15 13.22
N ILE A 2 0.23 0.94 12.19
CA ILE A 2 -0.70 0.56 11.13
C ILE A 2 0.11 0.20 9.88
N ASP A 3 -0.25 -0.88 9.21
CA ASP A 3 0.28 -1.24 7.90
C ASP A 3 -0.77 -0.95 6.82
N ILE A 4 -0.47 -0.09 5.86
CA ILE A 4 -1.45 0.44 4.90
C ILE A 4 -1.48 -0.32 3.57
N HIS A 5 -0.59 -1.30 3.39
CA HIS A 5 -0.46 -2.09 2.16
C HIS A 5 -0.08 -3.52 2.54
N CYS A 6 -1.00 -4.47 2.40
CA CYS A 6 -0.77 -5.88 2.72
C CYS A 6 -1.75 -6.80 1.97
N HIS A 7 -1.23 -7.85 1.33
CA HIS A 7 -1.99 -8.86 0.59
C HIS A 7 -2.35 -10.03 1.50
N ILE A 8 -3.00 -9.72 2.62
CA ILE A 8 -3.34 -10.67 3.68
C ILE A 8 -4.64 -11.45 3.42
N LEU A 9 -5.45 -11.06 2.43
CA LEU A 9 -6.71 -11.75 2.16
C LEU A 9 -6.47 -12.99 1.30
N HIS A 10 -6.85 -14.15 1.83
CA HIS A 10 -6.58 -15.39 1.13
C HIS A 10 -7.38 -15.61 -0.16
N GLY A 11 -6.67 -16.13 -1.17
CA GLY A 11 -7.25 -16.72 -2.37
C GLY A 11 -7.94 -15.71 -3.30
N VAL A 12 -7.54 -14.44 -3.24
CA VAL A 12 -8.08 -13.37 -4.11
C VAL A 12 -7.04 -12.78 -5.07
N ASP A 13 -5.75 -12.87 -4.72
CA ASP A 13 -4.63 -12.45 -5.56
C ASP A 13 -3.40 -13.35 -5.31
N ASP A 14 -2.20 -12.82 -5.52
CA ASP A 14 -0.90 -13.48 -5.33
C ASP A 14 -0.35 -13.36 -3.88
N GLY A 15 -1.17 -12.86 -2.96
CA GLY A 15 -0.91 -12.88 -1.52
C GLY A 15 -1.13 -14.24 -0.86
N ALA A 16 -1.75 -14.23 0.32
CA ALA A 16 -2.01 -15.45 1.07
C ALA A 16 -2.82 -16.46 0.25
N LYS A 17 -2.39 -17.72 0.23
CA LYS A 17 -3.09 -18.76 -0.56
C LYS A 17 -4.35 -19.28 0.14
N ASP A 18 -4.31 -19.36 1.47
CA ASP A 18 -5.35 -19.95 2.32
C ASP A 18 -5.49 -19.18 3.65
N LEU A 19 -6.55 -19.53 4.39
CA LEU A 19 -6.90 -18.86 5.64
C LEU A 19 -5.79 -19.05 6.68
N GLU A 20 -5.18 -20.23 6.73
CA GLU A 20 -4.07 -20.56 7.61
C GLU A 20 -2.86 -19.64 7.37
N GLU A 21 -2.50 -19.39 6.12
CA GLU A 21 -1.42 -18.46 5.76
C GLU A 21 -1.77 -17.01 6.13
N SER A 22 -3.01 -16.58 5.93
CA SER A 22 -3.48 -15.25 6.34
C SER A 22 -3.36 -15.05 7.85
N VAL A 23 -3.75 -16.06 8.63
CA VAL A 23 -3.61 -16.07 10.10
C VAL A 23 -2.14 -16.04 10.50
N ALA A 24 -1.27 -16.80 9.82
CA ALA A 24 0.17 -16.80 10.08
C ALA A 24 0.79 -15.42 9.82
N MET A 25 0.41 -14.76 8.71
CA MET A 25 0.82 -13.39 8.43
C MET A 25 0.35 -12.43 9.52
N ALA A 26 -0.91 -12.54 9.99
CA ALA A 26 -1.42 -11.69 11.06
C ALA A 26 -0.67 -11.89 12.39
N ARG A 27 -0.22 -13.11 12.70
CA ARG A 27 0.63 -13.39 13.88
C ARG A 27 1.98 -12.70 13.75
N ILE A 28 2.64 -12.83 12.60
CA ILE A 28 3.91 -12.15 12.31
C ILE A 28 3.73 -10.63 12.44
N ALA A 29 2.67 -10.07 11.86
CA ALA A 29 2.36 -8.66 11.97
C ALA A 29 2.17 -8.22 13.43
N TYR A 30 1.45 -9.01 14.23
CA TYR A 30 1.27 -8.73 15.65
C TYR A 30 2.60 -8.73 16.42
N GLU A 31 3.47 -9.69 16.15
CA GLU A 31 4.81 -9.80 16.74
C GLU A 31 5.71 -8.62 16.33
N ASP A 32 5.58 -8.14 15.09
CA ASP A 32 6.26 -6.96 14.55
C ASP A 32 5.76 -5.64 15.19
N GLY A 33 4.65 -5.67 15.93
CA GLY A 33 4.05 -4.47 16.55
C GLY A 33 2.98 -3.78 15.70
N ILE A 34 2.56 -4.40 14.59
CA ILE A 34 1.42 -3.98 13.80
C ILE A 34 0.14 -4.36 14.54
N ARG A 35 -0.83 -3.42 14.60
CA ARG A 35 -2.12 -3.61 15.28
C ARG A 35 -3.30 -3.34 14.36
N ASP A 36 -3.07 -2.59 13.30
CA ASP A 36 -4.06 -2.32 12.25
C ASP A 36 -3.42 -2.66 10.90
N ILE A 37 -4.15 -3.36 10.04
CA ILE A 37 -3.75 -3.65 8.66
C ILE A 37 -4.87 -3.20 7.73
N ILE A 38 -4.54 -2.39 6.74
CA ILE A 38 -5.40 -2.18 5.58
C ILE A 38 -5.09 -3.29 4.59
N ALA A 39 -6.06 -4.18 4.36
CA ALA A 39 -5.93 -5.25 3.40
C ALA A 39 -6.13 -4.69 1.99
N THR A 40 -5.11 -4.79 1.14
CA THR A 40 -5.07 -4.12 -0.17
C THR A 40 -4.85 -5.11 -1.30
N PRO A 41 -5.71 -6.14 -1.47
CA PRO A 41 -5.52 -7.06 -2.57
C PRO A 41 -5.63 -6.34 -3.91
N HIS A 42 -4.99 -6.90 -4.92
CA HIS A 42 -4.98 -6.32 -6.26
C HIS A 42 -6.39 -6.11 -6.83
N PHE A 43 -6.60 -4.95 -7.44
CA PHE A 43 -7.73 -4.65 -8.31
C PHE A 43 -7.22 -4.18 -9.68
N ASN A 44 -7.31 -5.05 -10.68
CA ASN A 44 -6.82 -4.81 -12.04
C ASN A 44 -7.47 -5.75 -13.06
N GLY A 45 -7.07 -5.69 -14.34
CA GLY A 45 -7.64 -6.52 -15.40
C GLY A 45 -7.43 -8.03 -15.25
N LEU A 46 -6.54 -8.48 -14.35
CA LEU A 46 -6.32 -9.89 -14.02
C LEU A 46 -7.00 -10.28 -12.70
N PHE A 47 -6.94 -9.41 -11.70
CA PHE A 47 -7.50 -9.61 -10.37
C PHE A 47 -8.67 -8.65 -10.15
N LEU A 48 -9.90 -9.14 -10.28
CA LEU A 48 -11.11 -8.35 -10.01
C LEU A 48 -11.60 -8.56 -8.58
N THR A 49 -10.74 -8.26 -7.60
CA THR A 49 -11.06 -8.34 -6.17
C THR A 49 -11.92 -7.15 -5.76
N THR A 50 -13.19 -7.20 -6.15
CA THR A 50 -14.15 -6.11 -5.92
C THR A 50 -14.35 -5.78 -4.44
N ALA A 51 -14.87 -4.59 -4.16
CA ALA A 51 -15.17 -4.12 -2.80
C ALA A 51 -16.03 -5.11 -1.99
N ASP A 52 -17.01 -5.78 -2.62
CA ASP A 52 -17.81 -6.81 -1.96
C ASP A 52 -17.01 -8.07 -1.63
N VAL A 53 -16.07 -8.46 -2.50
CA VAL A 53 -15.15 -9.58 -2.23
C VAL A 53 -14.22 -9.22 -1.08
N VAL A 54 -13.62 -8.02 -1.11
CA VAL A 54 -12.77 -7.51 -0.02
C VAL A 54 -13.51 -7.53 1.29
N ARG A 55 -14.73 -6.96 1.35
CA ARG A 55 -15.53 -6.91 2.57
C ARG A 55 -15.82 -8.29 3.14
N ARG A 56 -16.28 -9.24 2.30
CA ARG A 56 -16.56 -10.61 2.74
C ARG A 56 -15.31 -11.33 3.25
N LYS A 57 -14.18 -11.21 2.54
CA LYS A 57 -12.92 -11.84 2.92
C LYS A 57 -12.31 -11.22 4.19
N LEU A 58 -12.47 -9.92 4.35
CA LEU A 58 -12.08 -9.21 5.55
C LEU A 58 -12.91 -9.66 6.75
N GLU A 59 -14.24 -9.78 6.61
CA GLU A 59 -15.12 -10.27 7.68
C GLU A 59 -14.77 -11.72 8.06
N GLU A 60 -14.53 -12.60 7.08
CA GLU A 60 -14.08 -13.98 7.28
C GLU A 60 -12.78 -14.05 8.08
N LEU A 61 -11.75 -13.33 7.63
CA LEU A 61 -10.45 -13.32 8.29
C LEU A 61 -10.52 -12.66 9.68
N GLN A 62 -11.21 -11.52 9.82
CA GLN A 62 -11.33 -10.81 11.10
C GLN A 62 -11.96 -11.70 12.19
N ALA A 63 -13.03 -12.43 11.84
CA ALA A 63 -13.68 -13.37 12.76
C ALA A 63 -12.72 -14.48 13.19
N GLU A 64 -11.89 -14.99 12.28
CA GLU A 64 -10.89 -16.00 12.59
C GLU A 64 -9.76 -15.47 13.49
N LEU A 65 -9.29 -14.24 13.26
CA LEU A 65 -8.31 -13.59 14.13
C LEU A 65 -8.86 -13.39 15.55
N GLU A 66 -10.12 -12.97 15.67
CA GLU A 66 -10.80 -12.81 16.96
C GLU A 66 -10.94 -14.16 17.69
N ARG A 67 -11.37 -15.21 16.97
CA ARG A 67 -11.47 -16.58 17.50
C ARG A 67 -10.12 -17.07 18.05
N GLN A 68 -9.03 -16.74 17.36
CA GLN A 68 -7.66 -17.08 17.76
C GLN A 68 -7.00 -16.08 18.69
N ARG A 69 -7.71 -15.01 19.10
CA ARG A 69 -7.23 -13.93 19.98
C ARG A 69 -5.97 -13.23 19.45
N ILE A 70 -5.86 -13.06 18.14
CA ILE A 70 -4.82 -12.27 17.50
C ILE A 70 -5.34 -10.84 17.41
N ALA A 71 -4.77 -9.94 18.23
CA ALA A 71 -5.23 -8.56 18.34
C ALA A 71 -4.71 -7.66 17.21
N VAL A 72 -5.09 -8.02 15.98
CA VAL A 72 -4.92 -7.24 14.75
C VAL A 72 -6.30 -6.89 14.21
N ARG A 73 -6.51 -5.60 13.93
CA ARG A 73 -7.72 -5.07 13.30
C ARG A 73 -7.50 -4.92 11.80
N LEU A 74 -8.45 -5.40 11.02
CA LEU A 74 -8.43 -5.31 9.57
C LEU A 74 -9.32 -4.18 9.05
N HIS A 75 -8.82 -3.48 8.05
CA HIS A 75 -9.52 -2.41 7.34
C HIS A 75 -9.57 -2.71 5.84
N PRO A 76 -10.66 -2.32 5.15
CA PRO A 76 -10.78 -2.58 3.72
C PRO A 76 -9.83 -1.68 2.91
N GLY A 77 -9.42 -2.18 1.75
CA GLY A 77 -8.61 -1.49 0.77
C GLY A 77 -8.49 -2.30 -0.51
N ASN A 78 -7.92 -1.68 -1.53
CA ASN A 78 -7.43 -2.34 -2.73
C ASN A 78 -6.17 -1.63 -3.16
N GLU A 79 -5.22 -2.38 -3.73
CA GLU A 79 -4.18 -1.80 -4.58
C GLU A 79 -4.73 -1.75 -6.02
N VAL A 80 -5.08 -0.55 -6.49
CA VAL A 80 -5.70 -0.36 -7.80
C VAL A 80 -4.65 -0.07 -8.85
N ARG A 81 -4.49 -0.97 -9.82
CA ARG A 81 -3.58 -0.70 -10.94
C ARG A 81 -4.15 0.37 -11.86
N LEU A 82 -3.33 1.34 -12.23
CA LEU A 82 -3.66 2.35 -13.24
C LEU A 82 -3.60 1.71 -14.63
N GLU A 83 -4.69 1.06 -15.04
CA GLU A 83 -4.81 0.43 -16.36
C GLU A 83 -4.93 1.45 -17.49
N ASN A 84 -5.85 2.39 -17.31
CA ASN A 84 -6.09 3.59 -18.11
C ASN A 84 -7.21 4.41 -17.45
N LYS A 85 -7.45 5.61 -17.96
CA LYS A 85 -8.50 6.51 -17.49
C LYS A 85 -9.91 5.92 -17.52
N ALA A 86 -10.30 5.25 -18.60
CA ALA A 86 -11.65 4.70 -18.74
C ALA A 86 -11.94 3.59 -17.73
N PHE A 87 -10.92 2.77 -17.43
CA PHE A 87 -10.99 1.73 -16.40
C PHE A 87 -11.24 2.35 -15.02
N ILE A 88 -10.43 3.36 -14.64
CA ILE A 88 -10.58 4.03 -13.35
C ILE A 88 -11.93 4.72 -13.23
N ASP A 89 -12.37 5.47 -14.25
CA ASP A 89 -13.66 6.16 -14.25
C ASP A 89 -14.84 5.19 -14.10
N ALA A 90 -14.84 4.09 -14.85
CA ALA A 90 -15.92 3.10 -14.81
C ALA A 90 -16.01 2.41 -13.45
N HIS A 91 -14.86 2.01 -12.89
CA HIS A 91 -14.82 1.30 -11.61
C HIS A 91 -15.04 2.21 -10.41
N ARG A 92 -14.63 3.47 -10.48
CA ARG A 92 -14.97 4.47 -9.45
C ARG A 92 -16.47 4.77 -9.45
N SER A 93 -17.06 4.99 -10.63
CA SER A 93 -18.50 5.30 -10.77
C SER A 93 -19.39 4.17 -10.29
N SER A 94 -18.97 2.92 -10.50
CA SER A 94 -19.68 1.73 -10.01
C SER A 94 -19.29 1.31 -8.60
N ARG A 95 -18.36 2.01 -7.94
CA ARG A 95 -17.80 1.66 -6.61
C ARG A 95 -17.26 0.22 -6.56
N SER A 96 -16.57 -0.18 -7.62
CA SER A 96 -16.08 -1.55 -7.80
C SER A 96 -14.93 -1.93 -6.86
N PHE A 97 -14.12 -0.98 -6.41
CA PHE A 97 -12.97 -1.21 -5.52
C PHE A 97 -13.12 -0.46 -4.19
N SER A 98 -12.36 -0.86 -3.20
CA SER A 98 -12.27 -0.25 -1.87
C SER A 98 -11.17 0.80 -1.82
N TYR A 99 -11.43 1.88 -1.10
CA TYR A 99 -10.43 2.87 -0.72
C TYR A 99 -9.65 2.41 0.52
N LEU A 100 -8.52 3.04 0.82
CA LEU A 100 -7.77 2.75 2.04
C LEU A 100 -8.58 3.17 3.27
N GLY A 101 -8.98 2.20 4.09
CA GLY A 101 -9.75 2.46 5.29
C GLY A 101 -11.22 2.80 5.01
N ARG A 102 -11.94 3.26 6.03
CA ARG A 102 -13.40 3.50 5.94
C ARG A 102 -13.78 4.93 5.61
N LYS A 103 -12.82 5.87 5.65
CA LYS A 103 -13.05 7.28 5.35
C LYS A 103 -13.19 7.57 3.85
N GLU A 104 -12.71 6.65 3.02
CA GLU A 104 -12.75 6.77 1.55
C GLU A 104 -12.05 8.02 1.00
N THR A 105 -11.03 8.52 1.71
CA THR A 105 -10.27 9.72 1.34
C THR A 105 -8.95 9.41 0.64
N HIS A 106 -8.52 8.15 0.64
CA HIS A 106 -7.24 7.73 0.05
C HIS A 106 -7.43 6.49 -0.81
N LEU A 107 -6.75 6.44 -1.96
CA LEU A 107 -6.74 5.27 -2.84
C LEU A 107 -5.30 4.84 -3.09
N LEU A 108 -4.97 3.59 -2.79
CA LEU A 108 -3.68 3.03 -3.15
C LEU A 108 -3.69 2.69 -4.64
N VAL A 109 -2.73 3.24 -5.37
CA VAL A 109 -2.60 3.07 -6.82
C VAL A 109 -1.24 2.50 -7.19
N GLU A 110 -1.22 1.58 -8.14
CA GLU A 110 -0.01 0.94 -8.66
C GLU A 110 0.17 1.29 -10.14
N GLN A 111 1.41 1.53 -10.56
CA GLN A 111 1.75 1.63 -11.98
C GLN A 111 1.90 0.24 -12.62
N ARG A 112 1.86 0.19 -13.95
CA ARG A 112 2.29 -1.02 -14.67
C ARG A 112 3.81 -1.18 -14.54
N TRP A 113 4.28 -2.41 -14.41
CA TRP A 113 5.72 -2.70 -14.20
C TRP A 113 6.63 -2.27 -15.36
N LYS A 114 6.12 -2.26 -16.61
CA LYS A 114 6.93 -2.02 -17.80
C LYS A 114 7.08 -0.55 -18.15
N ASP A 115 5.99 0.20 -18.11
CA ASP A 115 5.96 1.56 -18.63
C ASP A 115 5.06 2.43 -17.75
N TYR A 116 5.48 3.68 -17.57
CA TYR A 116 4.67 4.71 -16.92
C TYR A 116 3.39 4.96 -17.74
N ASP A 117 2.24 4.99 -17.08
CA ASP A 117 1.00 5.33 -17.76
C ASP A 117 0.90 6.84 -17.99
N THR A 118 0.88 7.28 -19.25
CA THR A 118 0.81 8.71 -19.60
C THR A 118 -0.49 9.37 -19.17
N ASP A 119 -1.54 8.59 -18.92
CA ASP A 119 -2.81 9.06 -18.37
C ASP A 119 -2.72 9.38 -16.86
N THR A 120 -1.64 8.96 -16.17
CA THR A 120 -1.51 9.08 -14.70
C THR A 120 -1.79 10.49 -14.18
N PRO A 121 -1.22 11.58 -14.73
CA PRO A 121 -1.47 12.93 -14.20
C PRO A 121 -2.95 13.30 -14.26
N GLU A 122 -3.65 13.00 -15.37
CA GLU A 122 -5.08 13.30 -15.49
C GLU A 122 -5.91 12.43 -14.54
N ILE A 123 -5.57 11.15 -14.37
CA ILE A 123 -6.24 10.27 -13.40
C ILE A 123 -6.08 10.82 -11.98
N VAL A 124 -4.87 11.27 -11.62
CA VAL A 124 -4.56 11.86 -10.32
C VAL A 124 -5.38 13.13 -10.09
N GLU A 125 -5.42 14.06 -11.04
CA GLU A 125 -6.22 15.29 -10.95
C GLU A 125 -7.70 14.97 -10.69
N ARG A 126 -8.26 14.00 -11.42
CA ARG A 126 -9.66 13.58 -11.24
C ARG A 126 -9.95 12.97 -9.88
N LEU A 127 -9.01 12.21 -9.32
CA LEU A 127 -9.14 11.66 -7.97
C LEU A 127 -9.12 12.78 -6.95
N LEU A 128 -8.18 13.73 -7.08
CA LEU A 128 -8.05 14.89 -6.19
C LEU A 128 -9.28 15.80 -6.25
N ASP A 129 -9.80 16.10 -7.44
CA ASP A 129 -11.05 16.85 -7.64
C ASP A 129 -12.26 16.16 -6.98
N ALA A 130 -12.22 14.84 -6.89
CA ALA A 130 -13.23 14.05 -6.18
C ALA A 130 -12.99 13.96 -4.66
N GLY A 131 -11.98 14.64 -4.13
CA GLY A 131 -11.60 14.61 -2.71
C GLY A 131 -10.86 13.33 -2.29
N VAL A 132 -10.37 12.54 -3.25
CA VAL A 132 -9.62 11.31 -3.01
C VAL A 132 -8.14 11.56 -3.27
N ARG A 133 -7.30 11.34 -2.27
CA ARG A 133 -5.84 11.44 -2.40
C ARG A 133 -5.25 10.13 -2.89
N PRO A 134 -4.58 10.09 -4.06
CA PRO A 134 -3.86 8.91 -4.49
C PRO A 134 -2.64 8.67 -3.59
N VAL A 135 -2.39 7.41 -3.25
CA VAL A 135 -1.17 6.91 -2.61
C VAL A 135 -0.50 5.99 -3.60
N LEU A 136 0.61 6.41 -4.20
CA LEU A 136 1.38 5.64 -5.16
C LEU A 136 2.19 4.56 -4.44
N ALA A 137 1.86 3.30 -4.73
CA ALA A 137 2.54 2.13 -4.19
C ALA A 137 3.97 2.03 -4.74
N HIS A 138 4.90 1.77 -3.82
CA HIS A 138 6.30 1.37 -4.04
C HIS A 138 7.01 1.99 -5.27
N PRO A 139 6.99 3.33 -5.44
CA PRO A 139 7.63 3.99 -6.59
C PRO A 139 9.12 3.66 -6.69
N GLU A 140 9.76 3.28 -5.58
CA GLU A 140 11.17 2.88 -5.57
C GLU A 140 11.48 1.62 -6.37
N ARG A 141 10.47 0.77 -6.63
CA ARG A 141 10.59 -0.49 -7.38
C ARG A 141 10.39 -0.31 -8.88
N HIS A 142 9.86 0.82 -9.32
CA HIS A 142 9.63 1.11 -10.73
C HIS A 142 10.86 1.76 -11.36
N PHE A 143 11.47 1.10 -12.36
CA PHE A 143 12.70 1.59 -12.99
C PHE A 143 12.51 2.94 -13.70
N PHE A 144 11.33 3.20 -14.29
CA PHE A 144 11.08 4.42 -15.05
C PHE A 144 11.07 5.68 -14.18
N PHE A 145 10.77 5.60 -12.87
CA PHE A 145 10.92 6.75 -11.98
C PHE A 145 12.39 7.11 -11.72
N ARG A 146 13.32 6.17 -11.93
CA ARG A 146 14.76 6.42 -11.89
C ARG A 146 15.30 6.92 -13.23
N GLU A 147 14.79 6.39 -14.36
CA GLU A 147 15.21 6.84 -15.69
C GLU A 147 14.66 8.21 -16.07
N GLN A 148 13.43 8.52 -15.65
CA GLN A 148 12.72 9.77 -15.90
C GLN A 148 12.42 10.43 -14.55
N ALA A 149 13.47 11.01 -13.95
CA ALA A 149 13.47 11.52 -12.59
C ALA A 149 12.45 12.65 -12.33
N GLU A 150 11.89 13.27 -13.37
CA GLU A 150 10.87 14.30 -13.31
C GLU A 150 9.46 13.76 -13.04
N LEU A 151 9.18 12.49 -13.34
CA LEU A 151 7.83 11.94 -13.27
C LEU A 151 7.29 11.92 -11.84
N LEU A 152 8.07 11.41 -10.89
CA LEU A 152 7.63 11.29 -9.50
C LEU A 152 7.46 12.66 -8.81
N PRO A 153 8.39 13.62 -8.91
CA PRO A 153 8.20 14.98 -8.40
C PRO A 153 6.91 15.64 -8.90
N GLN A 154 6.61 15.53 -10.19
CA GLN A 154 5.38 16.10 -10.77
C GLN A 154 4.12 15.53 -10.11
N LEU A 155 4.08 14.22 -9.84
CA LEU A 155 2.96 13.60 -9.14
C LEU A 155 2.85 14.08 -7.68
N ILE A 156 3.98 14.21 -6.99
CA ILE A 156 4.02 14.72 -5.61
C ILE A 156 3.53 16.18 -5.55
N GLU A 157 3.96 17.02 -6.49
CA GLU A 157 3.52 18.41 -6.62
C GLU A 157 2.01 18.53 -6.89
N LEU A 158 1.43 17.60 -7.66
CA LEU A 158 -0.02 17.51 -7.83
C LEU A 158 -0.75 17.13 -6.54
N GLY A 159 -0.06 16.48 -5.59
CA GLY A 159 -0.60 16.10 -4.28
C GLY A 159 -0.68 14.59 -4.05
N VAL A 160 -0.04 13.77 -4.88
CA VAL A 160 0.08 12.33 -4.66
C VAL A 160 0.96 12.05 -3.45
N TRP A 161 0.50 11.15 -2.58
CA TRP A 161 1.36 10.56 -1.56
C TRP A 161 2.08 9.35 -2.12
N THR A 162 3.24 9.04 -1.58
CA THR A 162 4.01 7.84 -1.92
C THR A 162 3.99 6.86 -0.75
N GLN A 163 4.05 5.58 -1.06
CA GLN A 163 4.25 4.51 -0.10
C GLN A 163 5.55 3.79 -0.44
N VAL A 164 6.56 3.89 0.43
CA VAL A 164 7.82 3.13 0.28
C VAL A 164 7.68 1.77 0.95
N SER A 165 8.14 0.70 0.32
CA SER A 165 8.06 -0.65 0.90
C SER A 165 9.17 -0.89 1.93
N ALA A 166 8.80 -1.44 3.09
CA ALA A 166 9.75 -1.79 4.14
C ALA A 166 10.84 -2.74 3.65
N ASP A 167 10.47 -3.72 2.82
CA ASP A 167 11.38 -4.67 2.18
C ASP A 167 12.37 -4.00 1.22
N SER A 168 12.01 -2.89 0.56
CA SER A 168 12.94 -2.10 -0.26
C SER A 168 14.04 -1.52 0.62
N LEU A 169 13.67 -0.90 1.75
CA LEU A 169 14.61 -0.22 2.65
C LEU A 169 15.65 -1.15 3.27
N ILE A 170 15.25 -2.40 3.55
CA ILE A 170 16.15 -3.42 4.11
C ILE A 170 16.86 -4.27 3.05
N GLY A 171 16.62 -4.00 1.76
CA GLY A 171 17.37 -4.58 0.64
C GLY A 171 16.79 -5.87 0.05
N ASN A 172 15.59 -6.29 0.44
CA ASN A 172 14.96 -7.51 -0.06
C ASN A 172 14.51 -7.41 -1.52
N PHE A 173 14.33 -6.20 -2.06
CA PHE A 173 14.04 -5.95 -3.48
C PHE A 173 15.27 -5.51 -4.29
N GLY A 174 16.48 -5.73 -3.76
CA GLY A 174 17.73 -5.41 -4.45
C GLY A 174 18.25 -4.00 -4.18
N PRO A 175 19.51 -3.74 -4.58
CA PRO A 175 20.24 -2.52 -4.21
C PRO A 175 19.64 -1.26 -4.83
N GLU A 176 19.08 -1.34 -6.03
CA GLU A 176 18.47 -0.19 -6.70
C GLU A 176 17.22 0.30 -5.97
N ALA A 177 16.31 -0.62 -5.60
CA ALA A 177 15.11 -0.29 -4.85
C ALA A 177 15.47 0.23 -3.45
N GLN A 178 16.50 -0.34 -2.82
CA GLN A 178 16.99 0.13 -1.52
C GLN A 178 17.55 1.56 -1.60
N GLN A 179 18.43 1.82 -2.57
CA GLN A 179 19.03 3.14 -2.74
C GLN A 179 17.96 4.19 -3.02
N TYR A 180 17.01 3.88 -3.91
CA TYR A 180 15.99 4.83 -4.30
C TYR A 180 14.95 5.05 -3.19
N GLY A 181 14.56 4.00 -2.45
CA GLY A 181 13.69 4.12 -1.28
C GLY A 181 14.31 4.98 -0.17
N ARG A 182 15.61 4.82 0.10
CA ARG A 182 16.34 5.68 1.05
C ARG A 182 16.41 7.13 0.59
N TRP A 183 16.68 7.35 -0.70
CA TRP A 183 16.67 8.69 -1.28
C TRP A 183 15.31 9.38 -1.17
N LEU A 184 14.20 8.67 -1.34
CA LEU A 184 12.86 9.23 -1.15
C LEU A 184 12.65 9.71 0.29
N ILE A 185 13.23 9.02 1.29
CA ILE A 185 13.18 9.46 2.68
C ILE A 185 14.01 10.73 2.88
N GLU A 186 15.25 10.76 2.38
CA GLU A 186 16.14 11.93 2.46
C GLU A 186 15.53 13.17 1.78
N ALA A 187 14.82 12.97 0.67
CA ALA A 187 14.13 14.03 -0.07
C ALA A 187 12.84 14.53 0.62
N GLY A 188 12.39 13.89 1.71
CA GLY A 188 11.11 14.17 2.34
C GLY A 188 9.90 13.72 1.50
N TRP A 189 10.13 12.82 0.55
CA TRP A 189 9.14 12.32 -0.41
C TRP A 189 8.63 10.93 -0.09
N ALA A 190 8.99 10.33 1.04
CA ALA A 190 8.36 9.14 1.59
C ALA A 190 7.17 9.56 2.46
N HIS A 191 5.97 9.62 1.88
CA HIS A 191 4.78 10.10 2.59
C HIS A 191 4.23 9.05 3.54
N THR A 192 4.33 7.77 3.18
CA THR A 192 3.90 6.62 3.97
C THR A 192 4.89 5.47 3.80
N LEU A 193 4.83 4.50 4.71
CA LEU A 193 5.61 3.27 4.66
C LEU A 193 4.68 2.08 4.90
N ALA A 194 4.89 0.98 4.19
CA ALA A 194 4.06 -0.22 4.35
C ALA A 194 4.86 -1.49 4.04
N THR A 195 4.31 -2.64 4.41
CA THR A 195 5.01 -3.92 4.22
C THR A 195 4.92 -4.42 2.80
N ASP A 196 3.76 -4.26 2.16
CA ASP A 196 3.45 -4.90 0.88
C ASP A 196 3.69 -6.43 0.99
N ALA A 197 3.35 -6.97 2.16
CA ALA A 197 3.54 -8.39 2.49
C ALA A 197 2.55 -9.28 1.73
N HIS A 198 3.01 -10.45 1.31
CA HIS A 198 2.22 -11.40 0.51
C HIS A 198 2.12 -12.78 1.17
N ASN A 199 3.05 -13.14 2.05
CA ASN A 199 3.08 -14.45 2.70
C ASN A 199 4.00 -14.40 3.93
N VAL A 200 4.34 -15.56 4.50
CA VAL A 200 5.23 -15.66 5.67
C VAL A 200 6.71 -15.37 5.35
N ASN A 201 7.11 -15.34 4.07
CA ASN A 201 8.48 -15.04 3.62
C ASN A 201 8.62 -13.57 3.22
N ARG A 202 7.78 -13.09 2.29
CA ARG A 202 7.56 -11.66 2.02
C ARG A 202 6.59 -11.13 3.06
N ARG A 203 7.11 -10.95 4.26
CA ARG A 203 6.36 -10.96 5.52
C ARG A 203 6.03 -9.56 6.04
N PRO A 204 5.05 -9.43 6.94
CA PRO A 204 4.80 -8.17 7.62
C PRO A 204 5.99 -7.80 8.54
N ASN A 205 6.82 -6.85 8.11
CA ASN A 205 8.07 -6.46 8.78
C ASN A 205 8.23 -4.92 8.89
N LEU A 206 7.13 -4.22 9.12
CA LEU A 206 7.08 -2.77 9.11
C LEU A 206 8.06 -2.15 10.11
N SER A 207 8.26 -2.77 11.28
CA SER A 207 9.20 -2.29 12.31
C SER A 207 10.63 -2.10 11.77
N ALA A 208 11.08 -2.99 10.88
CA ALA A 208 12.41 -2.92 10.30
C ALA A 208 12.54 -1.74 9.32
N GLY A 209 11.54 -1.51 8.48
CA GLY A 209 11.49 -0.34 7.61
C GLY A 209 11.38 0.97 8.39
N MET A 210 10.58 0.99 9.46
CA MET A 210 10.45 2.15 10.36
C MET A 210 11.76 2.49 11.07
N ALA A 211 12.56 1.49 11.45
CA ALA A 211 13.88 1.71 12.01
C ALA A 211 14.84 2.36 11.01
N VAL A 212 14.83 1.92 9.74
CA VAL A 212 15.62 2.56 8.67
C VAL A 212 15.13 3.99 8.41
N PHE A 213 13.82 4.22 8.40
CA PHE A 213 13.26 5.57 8.24
C PHE A 213 13.74 6.51 9.35
N GLU A 214 13.68 6.07 10.61
CA GLU A 214 14.13 6.86 11.77
C GLU A 214 15.64 7.13 11.75
N GLU A 215 16.45 6.16 11.31
CA GLU A 215 17.90 6.35 11.14
C GLU A 215 18.21 7.51 10.19
N ILE A 216 17.43 7.65 9.12
CA ILE A 216 17.65 8.64 8.05
C ILE A 216 17.03 9.99 8.41
N ALA A 217 15.77 9.99 8.86
CA ALA A 217 14.96 11.21 9.01
C ALA A 217 14.80 11.67 10.47
N GLY A 218 15.17 10.83 11.44
CA GLY A 218 15.02 11.10 12.87
C GLY A 218 13.65 10.74 13.45
N ALA A 219 13.58 10.74 14.78
CA ALA A 219 12.40 10.29 15.54
C ALA A 219 11.17 11.20 15.36
N GLU A 220 11.36 12.50 15.16
CA GLU A 220 10.26 13.46 14.93
C GLU A 220 9.57 13.18 13.60
N ALA A 221 10.34 13.05 12.51
CA ALA A 221 9.81 12.69 11.20
C ALA A 221 9.12 11.32 11.21
N ARG A 222 9.66 10.34 11.96
CA ARG A 222 9.00 9.05 12.17
C ARG A 222 7.62 9.22 12.81
N ALA A 223 7.51 10.03 13.86
CA ALA A 223 6.23 10.26 14.53
C ALA A 223 5.22 10.95 13.59
N GLU A 224 5.66 11.90 12.77
CA GLU A 224 4.82 12.52 11.74
C GLU A 224 4.34 11.50 10.68
N LEU A 225 5.22 10.61 10.24
CA LEU A 225 4.88 9.52 9.32
C LEU A 225 3.80 8.60 9.91
N GLU A 226 3.98 8.17 11.17
CA GLU A 226 3.01 7.33 11.88
C GLU A 226 1.66 8.06 12.03
N ASN A 227 1.66 9.33 12.41
CA ASN A 227 0.43 10.14 12.49
C ASN A 227 -0.27 10.26 11.14
N ARG A 228 0.50 10.45 10.06
CA ARG A 228 -0.03 10.53 8.70
C ARG A 228 -0.69 9.22 8.29
N MET A 229 -0.04 8.09 8.51
CA MET A 229 -0.61 6.77 8.22
C MET A 229 -1.86 6.46 9.06
N ASN A 230 -1.84 6.80 10.36
CA ASN A 230 -3.01 6.65 11.23
C ASN A 230 -4.19 7.54 10.81
N SER A 231 -3.95 8.64 10.09
CA SER A 231 -5.02 9.53 9.62
C SER A 231 -5.87 8.90 8.49
N ILE A 232 -5.36 7.88 7.81
CA ILE A 232 -6.00 7.19 6.68
C ILE A 232 -7.21 6.36 7.13
N VAL A 233 -7.09 5.67 8.27
CA VAL A 233 -8.16 4.80 8.83
C VAL A 233 -9.27 5.56 9.54
#